data_AF-A0A971D593-F1
#
_entry.id   AF-A0A971D593-F1
#
_cell.length_a   1.000
_cell.length_b   1.000
_cell.length_c   1.000
_cell.angle_alpha   90.00
_cell.angle_beta   90.00
_cell.angle_gamma   90.00
#
_symmetry.space_group_name_H-M   'P 1'
#
loop_
_entity.id
_entity.type
_entity.pdbx_description
1 polymer ?
#
loop_
_entity_poly.entity_id
_entity_poly.type
_entity_poly.pdbx_seq_one_letter_code
_entity_poly.pdbx_strand_id
1 'polypeptide(L)'
;MSGTVFHVEPGKEYDLADGSGRPIRLTTLKSTDEGVACLLDYLGKRIYHAGDLNHWVWKEEPEEYNKAMTEAYRKQMHRLEGLVIDLAFVPLDPRQEEYYSMGLEGLLKKARVKRVFPMHFGRNFWVIGQYREERAGSLGETVLMEIRQAGQVWEIDL
;
A
#
# COMPACT_ATOMS: atom_id res chain seq x y z
N MET A 1 -6.18 6.69 -27.58
CA MET A 1 -4.73 6.54 -27.32
C MET A 1 -4.46 5.05 -27.17
N SER A 2 -3.61 4.45 -28.00
CA SER A 2 -3.17 3.05 -27.75
C SER A 2 -2.16 3.09 -26.62
N GLY A 3 -2.51 2.57 -25.45
CA GLY A 3 -1.57 2.41 -24.34
C GLY A 3 -0.61 1.27 -24.63
N THR A 4 0.65 1.42 -24.22
CA THR A 4 1.60 0.30 -24.16
C THR A 4 1.27 -0.54 -22.94
N VAL A 5 1.09 -1.84 -23.12
CA VAL A 5 0.87 -2.80 -22.02
C VAL A 5 2.21 -3.42 -21.63
N PHE A 6 2.55 -3.35 -20.34
CA PHE A 6 3.72 -4.01 -19.78
C PHE A 6 3.27 -5.10 -18.82
N HIS A 7 3.72 -6.33 -19.04
CA HIS A 7 3.50 -7.44 -18.12
C HIS A 7 4.63 -7.48 -17.11
N VAL A 8 4.27 -7.63 -15.84
CA VAL A 8 5.21 -7.69 -14.73
C VAL A 8 5.00 -8.96 -13.91
N GLU A 9 6.09 -9.45 -13.35
CA GLU A 9 6.11 -10.63 -12.48
C GLU A 9 6.40 -10.19 -11.04
N PRO A 10 5.95 -10.94 -10.02
CA PRO A 10 6.27 -10.66 -8.63
C PRO A 10 7.78 -10.67 -8.34
N GLY A 11 8.26 -9.65 -7.61
CA GLY A 11 9.63 -9.65 -7.10
C GLY A 11 10.69 -9.22 -8.12
N LYS A 12 10.29 -8.57 -9.21
CA LYS A 12 11.17 -8.11 -10.28
C LYS A 12 11.36 -6.60 -10.26
N GLU A 13 12.37 -6.15 -10.99
CA GLU A 13 12.64 -4.74 -11.24
C GLU A 13 12.59 -4.48 -12.74
N TYR A 14 12.09 -3.31 -13.11
CA TYR A 14 11.90 -2.88 -14.49
C TYR A 14 12.35 -1.43 -14.62
N ASP A 15 13.16 -1.16 -15.63
CA ASP A 15 13.45 0.21 -16.07
C ASP A 15 12.53 0.54 -17.25
N LEU A 16 11.65 1.51 -17.04
CA LEU A 16 10.65 1.99 -17.96
C LEU A 16 10.91 3.47 -18.29
N ALA A 17 10.15 4.02 -19.24
CA ALA A 17 10.17 5.44 -19.54
C ALA A 17 8.75 5.97 -19.75
N ASP A 18 8.50 7.21 -19.34
CA ASP A 18 7.24 7.89 -19.64
C ASP A 18 7.17 8.33 -21.11
N GLY A 19 6.05 8.94 -21.51
CA GLY A 19 5.84 9.41 -22.89
C GLY A 19 6.83 10.49 -23.37
N SER A 20 7.61 11.08 -22.47
CA SER A 20 8.68 12.05 -22.76
C SER A 20 10.09 11.45 -22.66
N GLY A 21 10.21 10.14 -22.40
CA GLY A 21 11.48 9.44 -22.25
C GLY A 21 12.11 9.58 -20.86
N ARG A 22 11.41 10.12 -19.86
CA ARG A 22 11.95 10.22 -18.50
C ARG A 22 11.92 8.86 -17.80
N PRO A 23 12.99 8.48 -17.09
CA PRO A 23 13.10 7.14 -16.51
C PRO A 23 12.08 6.93 -15.38
N ILE A 24 11.52 5.74 -15.36
CA ILE A 24 10.65 5.21 -14.31
C ILE A 24 11.27 3.90 -13.87
N ARG A 25 11.62 3.75 -12.58
CA ARG A 25 12.01 2.45 -12.05
C ARG A 25 10.83 1.84 -11.30
N LEU A 26 10.44 0.64 -11.69
CA LEU A 26 9.36 -0.12 -11.06
C LEU A 26 9.94 -1.39 -10.41
N THR A 27 9.77 -1.51 -9.10
CA THR A 27 10.01 -2.75 -8.36
C THR A 27 8.67 -3.35 -7.96
N THR A 28 8.46 -4.64 -8.20
CA THR A 28 7.23 -5.35 -7.81
C THR A 28 7.43 -6.20 -6.57
N LEU A 29 6.38 -6.34 -5.76
CA LEU A 29 6.30 -7.27 -4.64
C LEU A 29 5.19 -8.28 -4.89
N LYS A 30 5.34 -9.47 -4.29
CA LYS A 30 4.32 -10.52 -4.41
C LYS A 30 3.12 -10.16 -3.54
N SER A 31 1.94 -10.05 -4.14
CA SER A 31 0.70 -9.87 -3.38
C SER A 31 0.43 -11.10 -2.51
N THR A 32 -0.25 -10.87 -1.39
CA THR A 32 -0.76 -11.95 -0.53
C THR A 32 -2.10 -12.47 -1.00
N ASP A 33 -2.79 -11.76 -1.90
CA ASP A 33 -4.07 -12.15 -2.48
C ASP A 33 -3.93 -12.24 -4.00
N GLU A 34 -4.14 -11.14 -4.74
CA GLU A 34 -4.03 -11.13 -6.20
C GLU A 34 -2.97 -10.15 -6.73
N GLY A 35 -2.32 -10.53 -7.83
CA GLY A 35 -1.40 -9.67 -8.59
C GLY A 35 -0.08 -9.32 -7.88
N VAL A 36 0.33 -8.05 -8.00
CA VAL A 36 1.56 -7.50 -7.44
C VAL A 36 1.31 -6.16 -6.76
N ALA A 37 2.11 -5.86 -5.74
CA ALA A 37 2.31 -4.49 -5.29
C ALA A 37 3.42 -3.82 -6.12
N CYS A 38 3.35 -2.51 -6.26
CA CYS A 38 4.28 -1.72 -7.05
C CYS A 38 5.00 -0.69 -6.17
N LEU A 39 6.31 -0.62 -6.29
CA LEU A 39 7.15 0.46 -5.78
C LEU A 39 7.77 1.18 -6.97
N LEU A 40 7.39 2.44 -7.15
CA LEU A 40 7.78 3.28 -8.28
C LEU A 40 8.75 4.36 -7.81
N ASP A 41 9.89 4.48 -8.47
CA ASP A 41 10.75 5.66 -8.39
C ASP A 41 10.59 6.48 -9.68
N TYR A 42 10.11 7.71 -9.54
CA TYR A 42 9.86 8.62 -10.67
C TYR A 42 10.06 10.07 -10.23
N LEU A 43 10.82 10.83 -11.02
CA LEU A 43 11.14 12.25 -10.76
C LEU A 43 11.68 12.52 -9.34
N GLY A 44 12.49 11.60 -8.82
CA GLY A 44 13.06 11.70 -7.47
C GLY A 44 12.06 11.45 -6.34
N LYS A 45 10.85 10.97 -6.66
CA LYS A 45 9.82 10.57 -5.69
C LYS A 45 9.63 9.07 -5.70
N ARG A 46 9.32 8.53 -4.53
CA ARG A 46 9.02 7.11 -4.31
C ARG A 46 7.56 6.93 -3.97
N ILE A 47 6.85 6.17 -4.80
CA ILE A 47 5.42 5.90 -4.66
C ILE A 47 5.22 4.39 -4.47
N TYR A 48 4.53 3.99 -3.42
CA TYR A 48 4.14 2.61 -3.17
C TYR A 48 2.64 2.44 -3.40
N HIS A 49 2.25 1.44 -4.17
CA HIS A 49 0.86 1.04 -4.34
C HIS A 49 0.75 -0.45 -4.02
N ALA A 50 0.03 -0.79 -2.94
CA ALA A 50 0.01 -2.16 -2.46
C ALA A 50 -0.74 -3.13 -3.38
N GLY A 51 -1.67 -2.65 -4.22
CA GLY A 51 -2.67 -3.54 -4.83
C GLY A 51 -3.37 -4.32 -3.72
N ASP A 52 -3.54 -5.63 -3.91
CA ASP A 52 -4.07 -6.52 -2.86
C ASP A 52 -3.02 -7.05 -1.86
N LEU A 53 -1.80 -6.51 -1.83
CA LEU A 53 -0.82 -6.87 -0.80
C LEU A 53 -1.22 -6.28 0.56
N ASN A 54 -1.73 -7.13 1.45
CA ASN A 54 -2.15 -6.75 2.79
C ASN A 54 -1.88 -7.87 3.82
N HIS A 55 -2.02 -7.51 5.09
CA HIS A 55 -2.07 -8.48 6.19
C HIS A 55 -3.50 -9.04 6.32
N TRP A 56 -3.90 -9.89 5.38
CA TRP A 56 -5.23 -10.52 5.31
C TRP A 56 -5.42 -11.60 6.38
N VAL A 57 -5.58 -11.18 7.63
CA VAL A 57 -6.01 -12.01 8.74
C VAL A 57 -7.50 -11.84 8.96
N TRP A 58 -8.19 -12.94 9.20
CA TRP A 58 -9.63 -13.01 9.41
C TRP A 58 -9.93 -13.88 10.62
N LYS A 59 -10.93 -13.50 11.42
CA LYS A 59 -11.25 -14.17 12.68
C LYS A 59 -11.77 -15.60 12.48
N GLU A 60 -12.46 -15.83 11.37
CA GLU A 60 -13.11 -17.09 11.01
C GLU A 60 -12.14 -18.08 10.36
N GLU A 61 -10.98 -17.62 9.88
CA GLU A 61 -10.01 -18.46 9.19
C GLU A 61 -9.17 -19.28 10.18
N PRO A 62 -8.71 -20.49 9.78
CA PRO A 62 -7.83 -21.31 10.60
C PRO A 62 -6.54 -20.56 11.01
N GLU A 63 -6.00 -20.91 12.18
CA GLU A 63 -4.77 -20.31 12.69
C GLU A 63 -3.60 -20.50 11.69
N GLU A 64 -3.50 -21.66 11.06
CA GLU A 64 -2.46 -21.94 10.07
C GLU A 64 -2.57 -21.03 8.84
N TYR A 65 -3.80 -20.73 8.40
CA TYR A 65 -4.03 -19.79 7.30
C TYR A 65 -3.56 -18.39 7.69
N ASN A 66 -4.03 -17.88 8.83
CA ASN A 66 -3.66 -16.55 9.32
C ASN A 66 -2.15 -16.42 9.55
N LYS A 67 -1.50 -17.48 10.03
CA LYS A 67 -0.05 -17.55 10.18
C LYS A 67 0.67 -17.48 8.82
N ALA A 68 0.23 -18.25 7.84
CA ALA A 68 0.80 -18.22 6.50
C ALA A 68 0.66 -16.84 5.84
N MET A 69 -0.51 -16.20 5.96
CA MET A 69 -0.75 -14.84 5.47
C MET A 69 0.14 -13.81 6.16
N THR A 70 0.30 -13.94 7.49
CA THR A 70 1.19 -13.09 8.28
C THR A 70 2.64 -13.21 7.83
N GLU A 71 3.14 -14.43 7.64
CA GLU A 71 4.51 -14.68 7.18
C GLU A 71 4.75 -14.16 5.76
N ALA A 72 3.80 -14.41 4.85
CA ALA A 72 3.87 -13.94 3.47
C ALA A 72 3.90 -12.40 3.40
N TYR A 73 3.03 -11.74 4.15
CA TYR A 73 2.98 -10.28 4.25
C TYR A 73 4.27 -9.69 4.84
N ARG A 74 4.74 -10.23 5.98
CA ARG A 74 5.98 -9.78 6.64
C ARG A 74 7.20 -9.91 5.74
N LYS A 75 7.28 -10.99 4.96
CA LYS A 75 8.35 -11.20 3.99
C LYS A 75 8.40 -10.07 2.95
N GLN A 76 7.26 -9.56 2.50
CA GLN A 76 7.24 -8.41 1.58
C GLN A 76 7.56 -7.10 2.29
N MET A 77 7.07 -6.87 3.51
CA MET A 77 7.38 -5.64 4.25
C MET A 77 8.87 -5.50 4.57
N HIS A 78 9.58 -6.60 4.79
CA HIS A 78 11.04 -6.58 4.94
C HIS A 78 11.73 -5.98 3.70
N ARG A 79 11.18 -6.16 2.50
CA ARG A 79 11.76 -5.57 1.27
C ARG A 79 11.60 -4.05 1.20
N LEU A 80 10.72 -3.48 2.02
CA LEU A 80 10.47 -2.04 2.13
C LEU A 80 11.19 -1.42 3.34
N GLU A 81 11.95 -2.22 4.09
CA GLU A 81 12.56 -1.81 5.34
C GLU A 81 13.57 -0.66 5.15
N GLY A 82 13.44 0.39 5.94
CA GLY A 82 14.31 1.56 5.91
C GLY A 82 14.09 2.52 4.73
N LEU A 83 13.16 2.22 3.82
CA LEU A 83 12.85 3.10 2.71
C LEU A 83 12.07 4.34 3.18
N VAL A 84 12.31 5.47 2.51
CA VAL A 84 11.44 6.65 2.58
C VAL A 84 10.49 6.61 1.40
N ILE A 85 9.19 6.58 1.68
CA ILE A 85 8.12 6.53 0.68
C ILE A 85 7.35 7.85 0.76
N ASP A 86 7.29 8.58 -0.35
CA ASP A 86 6.60 9.87 -0.41
C ASP A 86 5.09 9.68 -0.35
N LEU A 87 4.57 8.75 -1.15
CA LEU A 87 3.16 8.40 -1.21
C LEU A 87 2.97 6.89 -1.11
N ALA A 88 2.12 6.43 -0.21
CA ALA A 88 1.73 5.02 -0.12
C ALA A 88 0.22 4.88 -0.30
N PHE A 89 -0.22 3.92 -1.12
CA PHE A 89 -1.62 3.51 -1.24
C PHE A 89 -1.75 2.11 -0.63
N VAL A 90 -2.54 1.98 0.45
CA VAL A 90 -2.54 0.79 1.31
C VAL A 90 -3.95 0.38 1.71
N PRO A 91 -4.31 -0.92 1.69
CA PRO A 91 -5.60 -1.40 2.16
C PRO A 91 -5.87 -0.98 3.61
N LEU A 92 -7.11 -0.58 3.88
CA LEU A 92 -7.67 -0.31 5.19
C LEU A 92 -9.10 -0.86 5.20
N ASP A 93 -9.22 -2.18 5.13
CA ASP A 93 -10.48 -2.86 4.83
C ASP A 93 -11.30 -3.14 6.10
N PRO A 94 -12.46 -2.47 6.28
CA PRO A 94 -13.27 -2.64 7.49
C PRO A 94 -13.89 -4.04 7.63
N ARG A 95 -13.90 -4.86 6.57
CA ARG A 95 -14.38 -6.25 6.65
C ARG A 95 -13.52 -7.11 7.56
N GLN A 96 -12.25 -6.74 7.78
CA GLN A 96 -11.34 -7.44 8.69
C GLN A 96 -11.61 -7.13 10.18
N GLU A 97 -12.64 -6.34 10.48
CA GLU A 97 -13.05 -5.99 11.84
C GLU A 97 -11.88 -5.46 12.67
N GLU A 98 -11.50 -6.14 13.76
CA GLU A 98 -10.40 -5.76 14.65
C GLU A 98 -9.01 -5.79 14.00
N TYR A 99 -8.86 -6.46 12.85
CA TYR A 99 -7.59 -6.61 12.12
C TYR A 99 -7.42 -5.60 10.96
N TYR A 100 -8.42 -4.75 10.70
CA TYR A 100 -8.46 -3.83 9.55
C TYR A 100 -7.21 -2.95 9.36
N SER A 101 -6.51 -2.63 10.44
CA SER A 101 -5.34 -1.75 10.41
C SER A 101 -4.00 -2.46 10.26
N MET A 102 -3.95 -3.79 10.41
CA MET A 102 -2.69 -4.51 10.61
C MET A 102 -1.70 -4.33 9.45
N GLY A 103 -2.19 -4.31 8.21
CA GLY A 103 -1.31 -4.10 7.05
C GLY A 103 -0.85 -2.65 6.89
N LEU A 104 -1.67 -1.66 7.23
CA LEU A 104 -1.20 -0.28 7.26
C LEU A 104 -0.09 -0.12 8.31
N GLU A 105 -0.33 -0.57 9.53
CA GLU A 105 0.64 -0.46 10.63
C GLU A 105 1.90 -1.30 10.39
N GLY A 106 1.77 -2.45 9.72
CA GLY A 106 2.90 -3.29 9.32
C GLY A 106 3.86 -2.54 8.39
N LEU A 107 3.34 -1.78 7.43
CA LEU A 107 4.13 -0.93 6.56
C LEU A 107 4.81 0.19 7.35
N LEU A 108 4.06 0.92 8.19
CA LEU A 108 4.58 2.07 8.95
C LEU A 108 5.67 1.68 9.96
N LYS A 109 5.67 0.44 10.45
CA LYS A 109 6.74 -0.11 11.30
C LYS A 109 8.02 -0.42 10.53
N LYS A 110 7.97 -0.54 9.20
CA LYS A 110 9.09 -0.98 8.36
C LYS A 110 9.65 0.12 7.47
N ALA A 111 8.80 1.00 6.95
CA ALA A 111 9.18 2.09 6.06
C ALA A 111 8.75 3.44 6.64
N ARG A 112 9.52 4.49 6.35
CA ARG A 112 9.11 5.87 6.65
C ARG A 112 8.19 6.36 5.54
N VAL A 113 6.90 6.41 5.80
CA VAL A 113 5.89 6.92 4.85
C VAL A 113 5.58 8.38 5.17
N LYS A 114 5.65 9.27 4.18
CA LYS A 114 5.28 10.69 4.39
C LYS A 114 3.77 10.88 4.36
N ARG A 115 3.10 10.33 3.34
CA ARG A 115 1.65 10.44 3.16
C ARG A 115 1.08 9.08 2.79
N VAL A 116 -0.01 8.69 3.44
CA VAL A 116 -0.69 7.42 3.17
C VAL A 116 -2.13 7.64 2.76
N PHE A 117 -2.48 7.05 1.62
CA PHE A 117 -3.81 6.97 1.06
C PHE A 117 -4.39 5.59 1.38
N PRO A 118 -5.37 5.50 2.29
CA PRO A 118 -6.06 4.23 2.50
C PRO A 118 -6.84 3.85 1.24
N MET A 119 -7.03 2.55 1.01
CA MET A 119 -7.84 2.00 -0.07
C MET A 119 -8.53 0.70 0.37
N HIS A 120 -9.23 0.00 -0.52
CA HIS A 120 -9.91 -1.29 -0.26
C HIS A 120 -11.05 -1.23 0.78
N PHE A 121 -11.56 -0.04 1.09
CA PHE A 121 -12.70 0.14 1.99
C PHE A 121 -14.05 0.27 1.26
N GLY A 122 -14.10 0.10 -0.07
CA GLY A 122 -15.33 0.25 -0.85
C GLY A 122 -15.98 1.63 -0.67
N ARG A 123 -17.22 1.67 -0.17
CA ARG A 123 -17.94 2.92 0.16
C ARG A 123 -17.80 3.32 1.63
N ASN A 124 -17.00 2.61 2.40
CA ASN A 124 -16.93 2.74 3.85
C ASN A 124 -15.90 3.79 4.27
N PHE A 125 -16.05 5.03 3.78
CA PHE A 125 -15.09 6.13 4.04
C PHE A 125 -14.89 6.43 5.53
N TRP A 126 -15.86 6.06 6.39
CA TRP A 126 -15.77 6.25 7.84
C TRP A 126 -14.58 5.51 8.48
N VAL A 127 -14.10 4.42 7.87
CA VAL A 127 -12.97 3.64 8.41
C VAL A 127 -11.69 4.48 8.55
N ILE A 128 -11.54 5.51 7.71
CA ILE A 128 -10.42 6.45 7.78
C ILE A 128 -10.52 7.30 9.06
N GLY A 129 -11.74 7.75 9.39
CA GLY A 129 -12.03 8.47 10.63
C GLY A 129 -11.82 7.58 11.85
N GLN A 130 -12.35 6.36 11.82
CA GLN A 130 -12.16 5.35 12.86
C GLN A 130 -10.67 5.09 13.12
N TYR A 131 -9.86 4.86 12.07
CA TYR A 131 -8.42 4.67 12.22
C TYR A 131 -7.74 5.89 12.84
N ARG A 132 -8.14 7.10 12.42
CA ARG A 132 -7.59 8.35 12.97
C ARG A 132 -7.90 8.50 14.46
N GLU A 133 -9.07 8.08 14.92
CA GLU A 133 -9.47 8.16 16.32
C GLU A 133 -8.80 7.07 17.17
N GLU A 134 -8.79 5.83 16.69
CA GLU A 134 -8.34 4.67 17.47
C GLU A 134 -6.82 4.45 17.41
N ARG A 135 -6.19 4.80 16.29
CA ARG A 135 -4.83 4.36 15.92
C ARG A 135 -3.90 5.50 15.54
N ALA A 136 -4.23 6.76 15.85
CA ALA A 136 -3.43 7.94 15.50
C ALA A 136 -1.95 7.81 15.88
N GLY A 137 -1.66 7.18 17.03
CA GLY A 137 -0.30 6.98 17.52
C GLY A 137 0.58 6.14 16.59
N SER A 138 0.00 5.27 15.77
CA SER A 138 0.72 4.46 14.79
C SER A 138 1.21 5.26 13.58
N LEU A 139 0.67 6.47 13.33
CA LEU A 139 1.05 7.30 12.19
C LEU A 139 2.41 7.97 12.37
N GLY A 140 2.80 8.31 13.61
CA GLY A 140 3.98 9.13 13.85
C GLY A 140 3.91 10.44 13.07
N GLU A 141 4.88 10.67 12.18
CA GLU A 141 4.92 11.84 11.28
C GLU A 141 4.12 11.64 9.97
N THR A 142 3.57 10.44 9.75
CA THR A 142 2.82 10.11 8.53
C THR A 142 1.51 10.86 8.47
N VAL A 143 1.24 11.54 7.36
CA VAL A 143 -0.06 12.16 7.13
C VAL A 143 -1.02 11.13 6.54
N LEU A 144 -2.05 10.76 7.29
CA LEU A 144 -3.18 9.99 6.79
C LEU A 144 -4.10 10.88 5.94
N MET A 145 -4.17 10.57 4.66
CA MET A 145 -4.96 11.30 3.68
C MET A 145 -6.45 10.99 3.84
N GLU A 146 -7.27 12.03 3.84
CA GLU A 146 -8.73 11.89 3.92
C GLU A 146 -9.33 11.73 2.52
N ILE A 147 -10.12 10.66 2.34
CA ILE A 147 -10.84 10.36 1.10
C ILE A 147 -12.32 10.40 1.44
N ARG A 148 -13.09 11.23 0.72
CA ARG A 148 -14.51 11.48 0.97
C ARG A 148 -15.42 10.96 -0.13
N GLN A 149 -14.87 10.73 -1.32
CA GLN A 149 -15.63 10.27 -2.48
C GLN A 149 -14.75 9.52 -3.48
N ALA A 150 -15.40 8.71 -4.33
CA ALA A 150 -14.74 8.08 -5.47
C ALA A 150 -14.31 9.15 -6.50
N GLY A 151 -13.16 8.93 -7.14
CA GLY A 151 -12.62 9.86 -8.15
C GLY A 151 -12.12 11.19 -7.58
N GLN A 152 -11.91 11.28 -6.25
CA GLN A 152 -11.29 12.45 -5.64
C GLN A 152 -9.89 12.68 -6.20
N VAL A 153 -9.51 13.95 -6.36
CA VAL A 153 -8.22 14.39 -6.90
C VAL A 153 -7.51 15.22 -5.83
N TRP A 154 -6.18 15.12 -5.81
CA TRP A 154 -5.33 15.88 -4.90
C TRP A 154 -4.23 16.58 -5.68
N GLU A 155 -3.92 17.79 -5.26
CA GLU A 155 -2.66 18.46 -5.60
C GLU A 155 -1.77 18.38 -4.37
N ILE A 156 -0.58 17.80 -4.54
CA ILE A 156 0.32 17.48 -3.45
C ILE A 156 1.70 18.02 -3.80
N ASP A 157 2.24 18.84 -2.91
CA ASP A 157 3.64 19.23 -2.96
C ASP A 157 4.48 18.10 -2.35
N LEU A 158 5.30 17.47 -3.19
CA LEU A 158 6.12 16.29 -2.86
C LEU A 158 7.57 16.65 -2.69
#